data_AF-A0A970Z251-F1
#
_entry.id   AF-A0A970Z251-F1
#
_cell.length_a   1.000
_cell.length_b   1.000
_cell.length_c   1.000
_cell.angle_alpha   90.00
_cell.angle_beta   90.00
_cell.angle_gamma   90.00
#
_symmetry.space_group_name_H-M   'P 1'
#
loop_
_entity.id
_entity.type
_entity.pdbx_description
1 polymer ?
#
loop_
_entity_poly.entity_id
_entity_poly.type
_entity_poly.pdbx_seq_one_letter_code
_entity_poly.pdbx_strand_id
1 'polypeptide(L)'
;MTESRYVRFAAVVADFGHPFYTEERQRDVWNEGAAFSLVVLAWVGQLMAAVMLFVGGREAIPYAVALFLLVIAGMYLPIGYAVAKGVNPWSTEDLSGVRIVAQILPTIACLVGLFCALEPGSAFGLSFVAGGTVGLIIAVFGVRRLSRMQVRHPAESSAAPE
;
A
#
# COMPACT_ATOMS: atom_id res chain seq x y z
N MET A 1 9.83 25.71 -11.54
CA MET A 1 9.20 25.01 -10.40
C MET A 1 10.30 24.48 -9.51
N THR A 2 10.32 24.86 -8.23
CA THR A 2 11.27 24.33 -7.25
C THR A 2 10.97 22.85 -7.03
N GLU A 3 11.95 21.98 -7.30
CA GLU A 3 11.81 20.54 -7.06
C GLU A 3 11.56 20.29 -5.56
N SER A 4 10.58 19.44 -5.24
CA SER A 4 10.23 19.17 -3.85
C SER A 4 11.40 18.51 -3.12
N ARG A 5 11.58 18.84 -1.83
CA ARG A 5 12.64 18.24 -0.99
C ARG A 5 12.60 16.71 -1.00
N TYR A 6 11.39 16.16 -1.09
CA TYR A 6 11.16 14.72 -1.14
C TYR A 6 11.65 14.09 -2.45
N VAL A 7 11.36 14.70 -3.60
CA VAL A 7 11.85 14.23 -4.90
C VAL A 7 13.38 14.28 -4.95
N ARG A 8 13.98 15.36 -4.43
CA ARG A 8 15.44 15.47 -4.33
C ARG A 8 16.05 14.38 -3.44
N PHE A 9 15.42 14.09 -2.30
CA PHE A 9 15.84 13.00 -1.42
C PHE A 9 15.75 11.64 -2.13
N ALA A 10 14.62 11.35 -2.80
CA ALA A 10 14.44 10.12 -3.55
C ALA A 10 15.49 9.97 -4.65
N ALA A 11 15.82 11.05 -5.37
CA ALA A 11 16.86 11.04 -6.40
C ALA A 11 18.26 10.73 -5.85
N VAL A 12 18.57 11.17 -4.63
CA VAL A 12 19.84 10.84 -3.97
C VAL A 12 19.86 9.37 -3.51
N VAL A 13 18.78 8.90 -2.89
CA VAL A 13 18.72 7.53 -2.35
C VAL A 13 18.69 6.48 -3.46
N ALA A 14 17.95 6.75 -4.54
CA ALA A 14 17.78 5.82 -5.66
C ALA A 14 18.75 6.08 -6.83
N ASP A 15 19.66 7.03 -6.68
CA ASP A 15 20.68 7.40 -7.67
C ASP A 15 20.13 7.65 -9.09
N PHE A 16 19.03 8.41 -9.18
CA PHE A 16 18.36 8.68 -10.47
C PHE A 16 19.21 9.49 -11.46
N GLY A 17 20.35 10.05 -11.03
CA GLY A 17 21.30 10.74 -11.90
C GLY A 17 22.25 9.80 -12.66
N HIS A 18 22.24 8.50 -12.35
CA HIS A 18 23.13 7.53 -12.98
C HIS A 18 22.82 7.39 -14.50
N PRO A 19 23.84 7.24 -15.38
CA PRO A 19 23.64 7.06 -16.82
C PRO A 19 22.71 5.90 -17.21
N PHE A 20 22.54 4.92 -16.33
CA PHE A 20 21.56 3.83 -16.50
C PHE A 20 20.13 4.34 -16.76
N TYR A 21 19.74 5.46 -16.15
CA TYR A 21 18.39 6.01 -16.28
C TYR A 21 18.20 6.90 -17.52
N THR A 22 19.23 7.11 -18.34
CA THR A 22 19.10 7.92 -19.58
C THR A 22 18.39 7.15 -20.69
N GLU A 23 18.51 5.82 -20.69
CA GLU A 23 17.82 4.95 -21.64
C GLU A 23 16.43 4.59 -21.12
N GLU A 24 15.39 4.91 -21.90
CA GLU A 24 13.99 4.74 -21.51
C GLU A 24 13.66 3.27 -21.23
N ARG A 25 14.12 2.36 -22.09
CA ARG A 25 13.88 0.92 -21.91
C ARG A 25 14.51 0.36 -20.63
N GLN A 26 15.70 0.83 -20.25
CA GLN A 26 16.38 0.35 -19.05
C GLN A 26 15.65 0.81 -17.80
N ARG A 27 15.24 2.08 -17.79
CA ARG A 27 14.43 2.67 -16.73
C ARG A 27 13.12 1.90 -16.53
N ASP A 28 12.43 1.56 -17.62
CA ASP A 28 11.12 0.90 -17.54
C ASP A 28 11.22 -0.53 -17.03
N VAL A 29 12.14 -1.35 -17.55
CA VAL A 29 12.36 -2.72 -17.07
C VAL A 29 12.81 -2.74 -15.60
N TRP A 30 13.67 -1.80 -15.21
CA TRP A 30 14.07 -1.64 -13.80
C TRP A 30 12.87 -1.30 -12.92
N ASN A 31 12.02 -0.38 -13.36
CA ASN A 31 10.82 0.01 -12.62
C ASN A 31 9.80 -1.13 -12.50
N GLU A 32 9.61 -1.93 -13.55
CA GLU A 32 8.77 -3.14 -13.51
C GLU A 32 9.31 -4.16 -12.50
N GLY A 33 10.61 -4.44 -12.54
CA GLY A 33 11.28 -5.35 -11.60
C GLY A 33 11.22 -4.85 -10.16
N ALA A 34 11.42 -3.55 -9.93
CA ALA A 34 11.32 -2.91 -8.62
C ALA A 34 9.87 -2.96 -8.10
N ALA A 35 8.88 -2.70 -8.95
CA ALA A 35 7.47 -2.79 -8.58
C ALA A 35 7.07 -4.22 -8.19
N PHE A 36 7.48 -5.22 -8.99
CA PHE A 36 7.27 -6.63 -8.67
C PHE A 36 7.93 -7.01 -7.33
N SER A 37 9.21 -6.67 -7.16
CA SER A 37 9.97 -6.99 -5.95
C SER A 37 9.36 -6.35 -4.71
N LEU A 38 8.89 -5.12 -4.81
CA LEU A 38 8.21 -4.42 -3.73
C LEU A 38 6.94 -5.18 -3.33
N VAL A 39 6.08 -5.55 -4.29
CA VAL A 39 4.87 -6.33 -4.01
C VAL A 39 5.20 -7.68 -3.33
N VAL A 40 6.21 -8.39 -3.81
CA VAL A 40 6.66 -9.65 -3.19
C VAL A 40 7.17 -9.43 -1.76
N LEU A 41 7.97 -8.39 -1.52
CA LEU A 41 8.42 -8.03 -0.18
C LEU A 41 7.25 -7.67 0.74
N ALA A 42 6.19 -7.05 0.21
CA ALA A 42 4.97 -6.79 0.95
C ALA A 42 4.33 -8.10 1.44
N TRP A 43 4.18 -9.07 0.55
CA TRP A 43 3.57 -10.36 0.87
C TRP A 43 4.41 -11.11 1.89
N VAL A 44 5.71 -11.24 1.67
CA VAL A 44 6.61 -11.96 2.57
C VAL A 44 6.69 -11.29 3.94
N GLY A 45 6.76 -9.96 4.00
CA GLY A 45 6.79 -9.22 5.26
C GLY A 45 5.50 -9.39 6.07
N GLN A 46 4.33 -9.36 5.41
CA GLN A 46 3.04 -9.59 6.07
C GLN A 46 2.87 -11.04 6.55
N LEU A 47 3.29 -12.01 5.74
CA LEU A 47 3.30 -13.42 6.14
C LEU A 47 4.23 -13.65 7.33
N MET A 48 5.42 -13.04 7.32
CA MET A 48 6.36 -13.16 8.43
C MET A 48 5.80 -12.53 9.71
N ALA A 49 5.14 -11.36 9.62
CA ALA A 49 4.43 -10.77 10.75
C ALA A 49 3.32 -11.69 11.29
N ALA A 50 2.57 -12.36 10.42
CA ALA A 50 1.59 -13.36 10.82
C ALA A 50 2.25 -14.55 11.55
N VAL A 51 3.34 -15.10 11.00
CA VAL A 51 4.10 -16.20 11.62
C VAL A 51 4.63 -15.81 13.00
N MET A 52 5.18 -14.60 13.14
CA MET A 52 5.62 -14.06 14.43
C MET A 52 4.49 -14.12 15.46
N LEU A 53 3.29 -13.72 15.08
CA LEU A 53 2.13 -13.70 15.98
C LEU A 53 1.61 -15.10 16.32
N PHE A 54 1.56 -16.03 15.36
CA PHE A 54 1.10 -17.40 15.62
C PHE A 54 2.10 -18.21 16.46
N VAL A 55 3.40 -18.00 16.25
CA VAL A 55 4.46 -18.76 16.92
C VAL A 55 4.88 -18.12 18.23
N GLY A 56 5.11 -16.81 18.22
CA GLY A 56 5.60 -16.07 19.39
C GLY A 56 4.49 -15.50 20.27
N GLY A 57 3.24 -15.57 19.84
CA GLY A 57 2.08 -15.10 20.61
C GLY A 57 2.20 -13.63 21.00
N ARG A 58 1.82 -13.30 22.24
CA ARG A 58 1.74 -11.93 22.74
C ARG A 58 3.07 -11.18 22.72
N GLU A 59 4.17 -11.85 23.04
CA GLU A 59 5.51 -11.24 23.09
C GLU A 59 6.01 -10.82 21.70
N ALA A 60 5.48 -11.43 20.64
CA ALA A 60 5.84 -11.09 19.27
C ALA A 60 5.11 -9.87 18.70
N ILE A 61 4.05 -9.39 19.35
CA ILE A 61 3.22 -8.26 18.90
C ILE A 61 4.04 -7.02 18.51
N PRO A 62 4.96 -6.47 19.34
CA PRO A 62 5.69 -5.26 18.96
C PRO A 62 6.53 -5.45 17.69
N TYR A 63 7.13 -6.62 17.50
CA TYR A 63 7.95 -6.93 16.33
C TYR A 63 7.09 -7.12 15.07
N ALA A 64 5.97 -7.83 15.19
CA ALA A 64 5.04 -8.03 14.09
C ALA A 64 4.40 -6.71 13.64
N VAL A 65 4.01 -5.85 14.58
CA VAL A 65 3.48 -4.51 14.28
C VAL A 65 4.56 -3.63 13.62
N ALA A 66 5.79 -3.63 14.13
CA ALA A 66 6.89 -2.87 13.53
C ALA A 66 7.16 -3.31 12.09
N LEU A 67 7.20 -4.63 11.84
CA LEU A 67 7.38 -5.17 10.49
C LEU A 67 6.22 -4.82 9.56
N PHE A 68 4.98 -4.91 10.05
CA PHE A 68 3.79 -4.55 9.27
C PHE A 68 3.78 -3.06 8.90
N LEU A 69 4.13 -2.18 9.85
CA LEU A 69 4.26 -0.75 9.59
C LEU A 69 5.41 -0.43 8.62
N LEU A 70 6.52 -1.16 8.69
CA LEU A 70 7.63 -1.02 7.75
C LEU A 70 7.19 -1.38 6.32
N VAL A 71 6.44 -2.48 6.16
CA VAL A 71 5.87 -2.87 4.85
C VAL A 71 4.94 -1.79 4.32
N ILE A 72 4.03 -1.27 5.16
CA ILE A 72 3.15 -0.16 4.78
C ILE A 72 3.98 1.03 4.31
N ALA A 73 4.96 1.48 5.10
CA ALA A 73 5.81 2.60 4.73
C ALA A 73 6.48 2.37 3.36
N GLY A 74 7.05 1.17 3.14
CA GLY A 74 7.65 0.78 1.87
C GLY A 74 6.71 0.87 0.67
N MET A 75 5.44 0.46 0.83
CA MET A 75 4.42 0.56 -0.24
C MET A 75 4.05 2.01 -0.56
N TYR A 76 3.96 2.88 0.44
CA TYR A 76 3.48 4.25 0.27
C TYR A 76 4.55 5.24 -0.21
N LEU A 77 5.84 4.95 -0.01
CA LEU A 77 6.93 5.76 -0.55
C LEU A 77 6.82 5.97 -2.08
N PRO A 78 6.78 4.93 -2.94
CA PRO A 78 6.69 5.13 -4.38
C PRO A 78 5.38 5.82 -4.82
N ILE A 79 4.27 5.60 -4.11
CA ILE A 79 3.01 6.31 -4.36
C ILE A 79 3.19 7.81 -4.08
N GLY A 80 3.79 8.16 -2.95
CA GLY A 80 4.12 9.55 -2.62
C GLY A 80 5.05 10.18 -3.66
N TYR A 81 6.01 9.41 -4.19
CA TYR A 81 6.94 9.89 -5.22
C TYR A 81 6.22 10.18 -6.54
N ALA A 82 5.35 9.26 -6.97
CA ALA A 82 4.51 9.45 -8.14
C ALA A 82 3.64 10.72 -8.02
N VAL A 83 2.95 10.88 -6.88
CA VAL A 83 2.12 12.07 -6.60
C VAL A 83 2.98 13.35 -6.59
N ALA A 84 4.17 13.32 -6.00
CA ALA A 84 5.07 14.48 -5.98
C ALA A 84 5.61 14.86 -7.36
N LYS A 85 5.60 13.93 -8.32
CA LYS A 85 5.90 14.16 -9.75
C LYS A 85 4.64 14.47 -10.58
N GLY A 86 3.46 14.62 -9.94
CA GLY A 86 2.21 14.95 -10.61
C GLY A 86 1.53 13.76 -11.30
N VAL A 87 2.00 12.53 -11.07
CA VAL A 87 1.36 11.30 -11.58
C VAL A 87 0.20 10.94 -10.66
N ASN A 88 -0.96 10.64 -11.24
CA ASN A 88 -2.11 10.12 -10.49
C ASN A 88 -1.99 8.59 -10.34
N PRO A 89 -1.63 8.05 -9.16
CA PRO A 89 -1.48 6.60 -8.96
C PRO A 89 -2.81 5.85 -8.97
N TRP A 90 -3.94 6.56 -8.99
CA TRP A 90 -5.30 6.00 -8.94
C TRP A 90 -5.99 6.00 -10.31
N SER A 91 -5.29 6.35 -11.38
CA SER A 91 -5.88 6.45 -12.72
C SER A 91 -6.09 5.10 -13.41
N THR A 92 -5.67 3.98 -12.81
CA THR A 92 -5.87 2.64 -13.36
C THR A 92 -7.24 2.10 -12.95
N GLU A 93 -8.10 1.80 -13.92
CA GLU A 93 -9.45 1.29 -13.69
C GLU A 93 -9.49 -0.21 -13.36
N ASP A 94 -8.47 -0.99 -13.74
CA ASP A 94 -8.45 -2.44 -13.56
C ASP A 94 -7.29 -2.93 -12.69
N LEU A 95 -7.62 -3.32 -11.45
CA LEU A 95 -6.75 -4.14 -10.61
C LEU A 95 -7.08 -5.62 -10.88
N SER A 96 -6.08 -6.43 -11.21
CA SER A 96 -6.31 -7.86 -11.38
C SER A 96 -6.77 -8.49 -10.05
N GLY A 97 -7.81 -9.33 -10.12
CA GLY A 97 -8.34 -10.03 -8.95
C GLY A 97 -7.27 -10.85 -8.22
N VAL A 98 -6.30 -11.41 -8.95
CA VAL A 98 -5.15 -12.13 -8.38
C VAL A 98 -4.31 -11.21 -7.50
N ARG A 99 -4.00 -9.99 -7.95
CA ARG A 99 -3.21 -9.02 -7.19
C ARG A 99 -3.93 -8.59 -5.92
N ILE A 100 -5.25 -8.41 -6.00
CA ILE A 100 -6.09 -8.09 -4.85
C ILE A 100 -6.04 -9.24 -3.83
N VAL A 101 -6.31 -10.47 -4.26
CA VAL A 101 -6.32 -11.65 -3.37
C VAL A 101 -4.95 -11.89 -2.73
N ALA A 102 -3.87 -11.81 -3.51
CA ALA A 102 -2.51 -12.02 -3.02
C ALA A 102 -2.09 -10.96 -1.99
N GLN A 103 -2.66 -9.76 -2.03
CA GLN A 103 -2.41 -8.71 -1.05
C GLN A 103 -3.31 -8.83 0.20
N ILE A 104 -4.58 -9.23 0.02
CA ILE A 104 -5.56 -9.33 1.10
C ILE A 104 -5.26 -10.53 2.00
N LEU A 105 -4.90 -11.69 1.44
CA LEU A 105 -4.72 -12.92 2.23
C LEU A 105 -3.62 -12.80 3.31
N PRO A 106 -2.39 -12.33 3.03
CA PRO A 106 -1.38 -12.13 4.06
C PRO A 106 -1.80 -11.10 5.11
N THR A 107 -2.53 -10.07 4.68
CA THR A 107 -3.09 -9.06 5.60
C THR A 107 -4.08 -9.69 6.56
N ILE A 108 -5.03 -10.50 6.07
CA ILE A 108 -5.97 -11.25 6.91
C ILE A 108 -5.23 -12.19 7.86
N ALA A 109 -4.25 -12.94 7.38
CA ALA A 109 -3.46 -13.84 8.22
C ALA A 109 -2.78 -13.08 9.38
N CYS A 110 -2.22 -11.89 9.11
CA CYS A 110 -1.61 -11.05 10.14
C CYS A 110 -2.65 -10.54 11.16
N LEU A 111 -3.84 -10.14 10.69
CA LEU A 111 -4.93 -9.69 11.56
C LEU A 111 -5.46 -10.81 12.45
N VAL A 112 -5.61 -12.03 11.91
CA VAL A 112 -6.00 -13.22 12.66
C VAL A 112 -4.93 -13.59 13.69
N GLY A 113 -3.66 -13.62 13.27
CA GLY A 113 -2.54 -13.88 14.19
C GLY A 113 -2.53 -12.86 15.34
N LEU A 114 -2.77 -11.58 15.04
CA LEU A 114 -2.83 -10.53 16.06
C LEU A 114 -3.99 -10.75 17.01
N PHE A 115 -5.18 -11.07 16.49
CA PHE A 115 -6.34 -11.39 17.32
C PHE A 115 -6.07 -12.60 18.23
N CYS A 116 -5.46 -13.66 17.70
CA CYS A 116 -5.10 -14.86 18.48
C CYS A 116 -4.02 -14.60 19.53
N ALA A 117 -3.10 -13.69 19.27
CA ALA A 117 -2.02 -13.32 20.20
C ALA A 117 -2.51 -12.44 21.36
N LEU A 118 -3.73 -11.90 21.27
CA LEU A 118 -4.28 -10.99 22.28
C LEU A 118 -5.06 -11.72 23.35
N GLU A 119 -4.88 -11.28 24.59
CA GLU A 119 -5.68 -11.77 25.70
C GLU A 119 -7.15 -11.33 25.53
N PRO A 120 -8.11 -12.24 25.79
CA PRO A 120 -9.53 -11.89 25.78
C PRO A 120 -9.82 -10.72 26.72
N GLY A 121 -10.48 -9.68 26.21
CA GLY A 121 -10.82 -8.48 26.99
C GLY A 121 -9.68 -7.46 27.17
N SER A 122 -8.51 -7.67 26.55
CA SER A 122 -7.43 -6.69 26.60
C SER A 122 -7.81 -5.35 25.95
N ALA A 123 -7.34 -4.24 26.53
CA ALA A 123 -7.56 -2.88 25.99
C ALA A 123 -7.05 -2.72 24.55
N PHE A 124 -5.96 -3.43 24.21
CA PHE A 124 -5.45 -3.49 22.85
C PHE A 124 -6.38 -4.30 21.93
N GLY A 125 -6.90 -5.45 22.36
CA GLY A 125 -7.92 -6.20 21.59
C GLY A 125 -9.19 -5.40 21.34
N LEU A 126 -9.66 -4.65 22.33
CA LEU A 126 -10.79 -3.74 22.16
C LEU A 126 -10.48 -2.61 21.16
N SER A 127 -9.28 -2.05 21.22
CA SER A 127 -8.82 -1.01 20.30
C SER A 127 -8.62 -1.56 18.88
N PHE A 128 -8.18 -2.80 18.74
CA PHE A 128 -8.05 -3.50 17.46
C PHE A 128 -9.41 -3.76 16.81
N VAL A 129 -10.39 -4.26 17.58
CA VAL A 129 -11.77 -4.43 17.09
C VAL A 129 -12.37 -3.09 16.71
N ALA A 130 -12.26 -2.07 17.57
CA ALA A 130 -12.78 -0.73 17.29
C ALA A 130 -12.12 -0.11 16.04
N GLY A 131 -10.79 -0.15 15.95
CA GLY A 131 -10.02 0.37 14.82
C GLY A 131 -10.30 -0.39 13.52
N GLY A 132 -10.39 -1.72 13.58
CA GLY A 132 -10.77 -2.57 12.45
C GLY A 132 -12.18 -2.24 11.94
N THR A 133 -13.12 -1.98 12.84
CA THR A 133 -14.50 -1.63 12.49
C THR A 133 -14.56 -0.26 11.82
N VAL A 134 -13.87 0.74 12.39
CA VAL A 134 -13.77 2.09 11.81
C VAL A 134 -13.07 2.07 10.46
N GLY A 135 -11.96 1.32 10.34
CA GLY A 135 -11.23 1.16 9.09
C GLY A 135 -12.08 0.51 8.00
N LEU A 136 -12.85 -0.53 8.33
CA LEU A 136 -13.78 -1.17 7.40
C LEU A 136 -14.87 -0.21 6.93
N ILE A 137 -15.45 0.58 7.85
CA ILE A 137 -16.45 1.60 7.51
C ILE A 137 -15.85 2.63 6.56
N ILE A 138 -14.68 3.18 6.86
CA ILE A 138 -14.00 4.17 6.01
C ILE A 138 -13.69 3.57 4.64
N ALA A 139 -13.20 2.34 4.56
CA ALA A 139 -12.91 1.67 3.30
C ALA A 139 -14.19 1.52 2.45
N VAL A 140 -15.27 1.03 3.03
CA VAL A 140 -16.56 0.84 2.32
C VAL A 140 -17.13 2.17 1.84
N PHE A 141 -17.13 3.22 2.68
CA PHE A 141 -17.64 4.53 2.30
C PHE A 141 -16.73 5.27 1.33
N GLY A 142 -15.40 5.14 1.49
CA GLY A 142 -14.40 5.71 0.60
C GLY A 142 -14.49 5.13 -0.81
N VAL A 143 -14.56 3.80 -0.93
CA VAL A 143 -14.74 3.10 -2.22
C VAL A 143 -16.07 3.54 -2.86
N ARG A 144 -17.18 3.55 -2.11
CA ARG A 144 -18.47 4.02 -2.64
C ARG A 144 -18.45 5.46 -3.12
N ARG A 145 -17.73 6.35 -2.42
CA ARG A 145 -17.61 7.76 -2.80
C ARG A 145 -16.75 7.93 -4.06
N LEU A 146 -15.65 7.18 -4.16
CA LEU A 146 -14.77 7.18 -5.33
C LEU A 146 -15.50 6.65 -6.57
N SER A 147 -16.24 5.54 -6.45
CA SER A 147 -17.06 5.02 -7.55
C SER A 147 -18.14 6.00 -8.00
N ARG A 148 -18.75 6.77 -7.07
CA ARG A 148 -19.72 7.81 -7.44
C ARG A 148 -19.10 9.01 -8.14
N MET A 149 -17.87 9.39 -7.76
CA MET A 149 -17.14 10.48 -8.42
C MET A 149 -16.68 10.08 -9.82
N GLN A 150 -16.28 8.82 -10.00
CA GLN A 150 -15.94 8.26 -11.32
C GLN A 150 -17.14 8.12 -12.25
N VAL A 151 -18.37 7.90 -11.76
CA VAL A 151 -19.59 7.89 -12.61
C VAL A 151 -20.00 9.31 -13.06
N ARG A 152 -19.58 10.35 -12.32
CA ARG A 152 -19.98 11.74 -12.62
C ARG A 152 -19.12 12.40 -13.69
N HIS A 153 -17.83 12.04 -13.78
CA HIS A 153 -16.90 12.55 -14.81
C HIS A 153 -17.15 12.10 -16.27
N PRO A 154 -17.57 10.85 -16.58
CA PRO A 154 -17.85 10.43 -17.96
C PRO A 154 -19.10 11.11 -18.55
N ALA A 155 -20.01 11.62 -17.71
CA ALA A 155 -21.20 12.34 -18.16
C ALA A 155 -20.88 13.78 -18.64
N GLU A 156 -19.78 14.38 -18.18
CA GLU A 156 -19.38 15.73 -18.58
C GLU A 156 -18.54 15.73 -19.88
N SER A 157 -17.83 14.64 -20.21
CA SER A 157 -17.04 14.56 -21.45
C SER A 157 -17.84 14.22 -22.70
N SER A 158 -19.06 13.69 -22.58
CA SER A 158 -19.97 13.43 -23.70
C SER A 158 -20.92 14.60 -24.02
N ALA A 159 -20.84 15.69 -23.26
CA ALA A 159 -21.74 16.84 -23.36
C ALA A 159 -21.07 18.10 -23.92
N ALA A 160 -19.82 18.02 -24.39
CA ALA A 160 -19.19 19.10 -25.14
C ALA A 160 -19.69 19.06 -26.60
N PRO A 161 -20.47 20.06 -27.07
CA PRO A 161 -20.84 20.15 -28.47
C PRO A 161 -19.61 20.51 -29.33
N GLU A 162 -19.52 19.88 -30.51
CA GLU A 162 -18.59 20.22 -31.61
C GLU A 162 -18.74 21.67 -32.08
#